data_AF-T0YKL6-F1
#
_entry.id   AF-T0YKL6-F1
#
_cell.length_a   1.000
_cell.length_b   1.000
_cell.length_c   1.000
_cell.angle_alpha   90.00
_cell.angle_beta   90.00
_cell.angle_gamma   90.00
#
_symmetry.space_group_name_H-M   'P 1'
#
loop_
_entity.id
_entity.type
_entity.pdbx_description
1 polymer ?
#
loop_
_entity_poly.entity_id
_entity_poly.type
_entity_poly.pdbx_seq_one_letter_code
_entity_poly.pdbx_strand_id
1 'polypeptide(L)'
;DYLQVALDGKTVRSSMNGEKRARHIVDVLLPGLKVAIAHREVDVKSNEISAIQPLCDPLDLEGKMVSLDAMHTQVELAKYLVEEKKADYVLTVKKNQPSLYEAIQEGERLGGLAFSPVRSVRQQRAMGALTHAPSSPRPVSMITSGMC
;
A
#
# COMPACT_ATOMS: atom_id res chain seq x y z
N ASP A 1 -7.25 -17.68 -3.88
CA ASP A 1 -7.15 -16.20 -3.94
C ASP A 1 -6.41 -15.66 -2.73
N TYR A 2 -5.76 -14.49 -2.88
CA TYR A 2 -5.18 -13.74 -1.78
C TYR A 2 -5.90 -12.39 -1.64
N LEU A 3 -6.18 -11.98 -0.41
CA LEU A 3 -6.87 -10.72 -0.10
C LEU A 3 -5.91 -9.54 0.13
N GLN A 4 -4.66 -9.85 0.50
CA GLN A 4 -3.63 -8.85 0.82
C GLN A 4 -2.37 -9.10 0.00
N VAL A 5 -1.79 -8.02 -0.50
CA VAL A 5 -0.44 -7.93 -1.06
C VAL A 5 0.35 -6.94 -0.20
N ALA A 6 1.61 -7.25 0.11
CA ALA A 6 2.53 -6.31 0.74
C ALA A 6 3.69 -6.00 -0.19
N LEU A 7 4.11 -4.74 -0.23
CA LEU A 7 5.28 -4.29 -1.00
C LEU A 7 6.33 -3.78 -0.01
N ASP A 8 7.55 -4.28 -0.12
CA ASP A 8 8.61 -4.06 0.87
C ASP A 8 9.97 -3.78 0.19
N GLY A 9 10.59 -2.67 0.57
CA GLY A 9 11.90 -2.24 0.07
C GLY A 9 13.05 -2.82 0.91
N LYS A 10 13.95 -3.57 0.28
CA LYS A 10 15.08 -4.26 0.93
C LYS A 10 16.40 -3.85 0.30
N THR A 11 17.37 -3.50 1.15
CA THR A 11 18.77 -3.41 0.76
C THR A 11 19.43 -4.78 0.87
N VAL A 12 19.96 -5.31 -0.23
CA VAL A 12 20.64 -6.61 -0.25
C VAL A 12 21.98 -6.48 0.47
N ARG A 13 22.11 -7.10 1.65
CA ARG A 13 23.37 -7.10 2.42
C ARG A 13 24.51 -7.73 1.61
N SER A 14 25.72 -7.19 1.78
CA SER A 14 26.94 -7.63 1.06
C SER A 14 26.89 -7.52 -0.48
N SER A 15 25.92 -6.80 -1.06
CA SER A 15 25.86 -6.54 -2.51
C SER A 15 26.72 -5.36 -2.98
N MET A 16 27.20 -4.54 -2.05
CA MET A 16 28.12 -3.43 -2.31
C MET A 16 29.49 -3.98 -2.74
N ASN A 17 30.03 -3.48 -3.84
CA ASN A 17 31.32 -3.94 -4.38
C ASN A 17 32.11 -2.76 -4.96
N GLY A 18 33.17 -2.36 -4.24
CA GLY A 18 33.98 -1.19 -4.59
C GLY A 18 33.14 0.06 -4.71
N GLU A 19 33.14 0.66 -5.91
CA GLU A 19 32.37 1.88 -6.23
C GLU A 19 30.85 1.65 -6.37
N LYS A 20 30.41 0.39 -6.50
CA LYS A 20 28.98 0.07 -6.63
C LYS A 20 28.32 0.05 -5.25
N ARG A 21 27.35 0.97 -5.05
CA ARG A 21 26.44 0.99 -3.90
C ARG A 21 25.70 -0.35 -3.76
N ALA A 22 25.22 -0.64 -2.55
CA ALA A 22 24.38 -1.80 -2.31
C ALA A 22 23.12 -1.76 -3.21
N ARG A 23 22.66 -2.95 -3.64
CA ARG A 23 21.44 -3.11 -4.41
C ARG A 23 20.22 -2.89 -3.53
N HIS A 24 19.28 -2.11 -4.04
CA HIS A 24 17.95 -1.94 -3.49
C HIS A 24 16.97 -2.76 -4.33
N ILE A 25 16.11 -3.53 -3.69
CA ILE A 25 15.09 -4.38 -4.33
C ILE A 25 13.75 -4.08 -3.66
N VAL A 26 12.69 -3.96 -4.46
CA VAL A 26 11.31 -4.00 -3.93
C VAL A 26 10.73 -5.39 -4.18
N ASP A 27 10.24 -6.03 -3.13
CA ASP A 27 9.56 -7.34 -3.18
C ASP A 27 8.04 -7.20 -3.16
N VAL A 28 7.36 -8.13 -3.83
CA VAL A 28 5.91 -8.36 -3.72
C VAL A 28 5.66 -9.60 -2.88
N LEU A 29 5.05 -9.42 -1.72
CA LEU A 29 4.81 -10.46 -0.73
C LEU A 29 3.31 -10.78 -0.62
N LEU A 30 2.99 -12.06 -0.41
CA LEU A 30 1.65 -12.52 -0.03
C LEU A 30 1.68 -12.95 1.44
N PRO A 31 1.31 -12.07 2.41
CA PRO A 31 1.57 -12.33 3.84
C PRO A 31 0.94 -13.62 4.36
N GLY A 32 -0.30 -13.92 3.96
CA GLY A 32 -1.00 -15.15 4.35
C GLY A 32 -0.36 -16.44 3.82
N LEU A 33 0.47 -16.36 2.77
CA LEU A 33 1.18 -17.50 2.19
C LEU A 33 2.69 -17.48 2.49
N LYS A 34 3.20 -16.42 3.14
CA LYS A 34 4.62 -16.23 3.50
C LYS A 34 5.59 -16.36 2.32
N VAL A 35 5.16 -15.95 1.13
CA VAL A 35 5.92 -16.10 -0.12
C VAL A 35 6.09 -14.75 -0.82
N ALA A 36 7.26 -14.55 -1.45
CA ALA A 36 7.49 -13.47 -2.41
C ALA A 36 7.16 -13.97 -3.82
N ILE A 37 6.32 -13.23 -4.55
CA ILE A 37 5.82 -13.63 -5.89
C ILE A 37 6.47 -12.86 -7.04
N ALA A 38 7.01 -11.69 -6.77
CA ALA A 38 7.77 -10.89 -7.73
C ALA A 38 8.75 -9.99 -6.97
N HIS A 39 9.80 -9.52 -7.64
CA HIS A 39 10.75 -8.56 -7.11
C HIS A 39 11.34 -7.70 -8.23
N ARG A 40 11.89 -6.53 -7.90
CA ARG A 40 12.55 -5.65 -8.87
C ARG A 40 13.72 -4.89 -8.25
N GLU A 41 14.89 -4.94 -8.89
CA GLU A 41 16.03 -4.09 -8.54
C GLU A 41 15.74 -2.64 -8.92
N VAL A 42 16.07 -1.72 -8.00
CA VAL A 42 15.93 -0.28 -8.16
C VAL A 42 17.28 0.28 -8.62
N ASP A 43 17.31 1.01 -9.73
CA ASP A 43 18.53 1.65 -10.21
C ASP A 43 19.01 2.68 -9.18
N VAL A 44 20.32 2.73 -8.95
CA VAL A 44 21.05 3.62 -8.03
C VAL A 44 20.73 5.11 -8.22
N LYS A 45 20.24 5.52 -9.41
CA LYS A 45 19.78 6.89 -9.70
C LYS A 45 18.25 7.07 -9.67
N SER A 46 17.50 5.98 -9.59
CA SER A 46 16.02 6.00 -9.56
C SER A 46 15.51 5.90 -8.13
N ASN A 47 14.42 6.60 -7.83
CA ASN A 47 13.75 6.42 -6.55
C ASN A 47 12.89 5.16 -6.61
N GLU A 48 12.84 4.39 -5.51
CA GLU A 48 12.13 3.10 -5.37
C GLU A 48 10.65 3.19 -5.83
N ILE A 49 10.04 4.37 -5.64
CA ILE A 49 8.74 4.82 -6.17
C ILE A 49 8.53 4.41 -7.64
N SER A 50 9.48 4.75 -8.51
CA SER A 50 9.43 4.49 -9.96
C SER A 50 9.57 3.01 -10.32
N ALA A 51 10.08 2.20 -9.39
CA ALA A 51 10.17 0.76 -9.56
C ALA A 51 8.85 0.05 -9.23
N ILE A 52 8.03 0.63 -8.33
CA ILE A 52 6.79 0.03 -7.80
C ILE A 52 5.70 -0.10 -8.87
N GLN A 53 5.37 0.96 -9.61
CA GLN A 53 4.27 0.88 -10.59
C GLN A 53 4.47 -0.25 -11.61
N PRO A 54 5.64 -0.40 -12.29
CA PRO A 54 5.83 -1.51 -13.23
C PRO A 54 6.08 -2.88 -12.58
N LEU A 55 6.27 -2.93 -11.25
CA LEU A 55 6.23 -4.18 -10.48
C LEU A 55 4.78 -4.59 -10.16
N CYS A 56 3.86 -3.62 -10.02
CA CYS A 56 2.43 -3.84 -9.85
C CYS A 56 1.69 -4.07 -11.19
N ASP A 57 2.16 -3.52 -12.31
CA ASP A 57 1.54 -3.63 -13.63
C ASP A 57 1.14 -5.06 -14.05
N PRO A 58 1.97 -6.11 -13.91
CA PRO A 58 1.58 -7.48 -14.27
C PRO A 58 0.65 -8.16 -13.24
N LEU A 59 0.39 -7.55 -12.09
CA LEU A 59 -0.41 -8.14 -11.01
C LEU A 59 -1.90 -7.78 -11.18
N ASP A 60 -2.77 -8.78 -11.01
CA ASP A 60 -4.16 -8.55 -10.62
C ASP A 60 -4.19 -8.06 -9.17
N LEU A 61 -4.71 -6.85 -8.97
CA LEU A 61 -4.89 -6.21 -7.66
C LEU A 61 -6.35 -5.73 -7.46
N GLU A 62 -7.28 -6.01 -8.39
CA GLU A 62 -8.65 -5.49 -8.31
C GLU A 62 -9.36 -6.05 -7.06
N GLY A 63 -9.86 -5.15 -6.21
CA GLY A 63 -10.50 -5.49 -4.94
C GLY A 63 -9.59 -6.12 -3.87
N LYS A 64 -8.25 -6.02 -4.03
CA LYS A 64 -7.27 -6.50 -3.04
C LYS A 64 -6.72 -5.34 -2.21
N MET A 65 -6.27 -5.63 -1.00
CA MET A 65 -5.61 -4.66 -0.13
C MET A 65 -4.09 -4.67 -0.35
N VAL A 66 -3.51 -3.54 -0.73
CA VAL A 66 -2.07 -3.35 -0.90
C VAL A 66 -1.50 -2.58 0.29
N SER A 67 -0.61 -3.18 1.06
CA SER A 67 0.09 -2.52 2.17
C SER A 67 1.52 -2.16 1.80
N LEU A 68 1.94 -0.92 2.06
CA LEU A 68 3.31 -0.46 1.86
C LEU A 68 3.90 0.23 3.11
N ASP A 69 5.22 0.25 3.17
CA ASP A 69 6.00 1.04 4.11
C ASP A 69 5.82 2.57 3.91
N ALA A 70 6.28 3.33 4.90
CA ALA A 70 6.15 4.78 4.95
C ALA A 70 7.06 5.55 3.98
N MET A 71 8.16 4.97 3.49
CA MET A 71 8.97 5.60 2.43
C MET A 71 8.21 5.63 1.10
N HIS A 72 7.25 4.73 0.90
CA HIS A 72 6.40 4.68 -0.30
C HIS A 72 5.06 5.39 -0.14
N THR A 73 4.82 6.13 0.96
CA THR A 73 3.55 6.83 1.20
C THR A 73 3.45 8.10 0.35
N GLN A 74 2.90 7.94 -0.85
CA GLN A 74 2.83 8.98 -1.88
C GLN A 74 1.47 9.08 -2.55
N VAL A 75 1.06 10.32 -2.86
CA VAL A 75 -0.25 10.63 -3.46
C VAL A 75 -0.41 9.97 -4.83
N GLU A 76 0.62 9.99 -5.68
CA GLU A 76 0.58 9.40 -7.02
C GLU A 76 0.44 7.87 -6.98
N LEU A 77 1.13 7.20 -6.05
CA LEU A 77 0.99 5.77 -5.86
C LEU A 77 -0.40 5.39 -5.31
N ALA A 78 -0.92 6.16 -4.34
CA ALA A 78 -2.26 5.97 -3.80
C ALA A 78 -3.34 6.13 -4.89
N LYS A 79 -3.21 7.13 -5.77
CA LYS A 79 -4.09 7.31 -6.95
C LYS A 79 -3.99 6.13 -7.91
N TYR A 80 -2.79 5.76 -8.34
CA TYR A 80 -2.57 4.60 -9.22
C TYR A 80 -3.21 3.31 -8.66
N LEU A 81 -3.09 3.07 -7.36
CA LEU A 81 -3.69 1.89 -6.72
C LEU A 81 -5.23 1.91 -6.82
N VAL A 82 -5.88 3.05 -6.59
CA VAL A 82 -7.35 3.18 -6.57
C VAL A 82 -7.97 3.30 -7.96
N GLU A 83 -7.37 4.14 -8.81
CA GLU A 83 -7.89 4.57 -10.12
C GLU A 83 -7.58 3.53 -11.19
N GLU A 84 -6.30 3.18 -11.36
CA GLU A 84 -5.84 2.23 -12.39
C GLU A 84 -5.97 0.77 -11.94
N LYS A 85 -5.40 0.44 -10.76
CA LYS A 85 -5.35 -0.94 -10.25
C LYS A 85 -6.58 -1.39 -9.50
N LYS A 86 -7.51 -0.47 -9.21
CA LYS A 86 -8.77 -0.73 -8.53
C LYS A 86 -8.64 -1.47 -7.19
N ALA A 87 -7.51 -1.27 -6.53
CA ALA A 87 -7.11 -1.86 -5.27
C ALA A 87 -7.41 -0.90 -4.11
N ASP A 88 -7.55 -1.45 -2.91
CA ASP A 88 -7.52 -0.67 -1.67
C ASP A 88 -6.09 -0.62 -1.13
N TYR A 89 -5.75 0.41 -0.35
CA TYR A 89 -4.41 0.55 0.22
C TYR A 89 -4.40 0.77 1.73
N VAL A 90 -3.28 0.36 2.36
CA VAL A 90 -2.89 0.75 3.71
C VAL A 90 -1.46 1.27 3.65
N LEU A 91 -1.29 2.57 3.86
CA LEU A 91 0.00 3.26 3.85
C LEU A 91 0.31 3.75 5.27
N THR A 92 1.57 3.64 5.69
CA THR A 92 2.00 4.06 7.02
C THR A 92 2.63 5.44 6.97
N VAL A 93 2.24 6.38 7.83
CA VAL A 93 2.86 7.72 7.88
C VAL A 93 3.91 7.77 8.98
N LYS A 94 5.15 8.15 8.64
CA LYS A 94 6.23 8.45 9.59
C LYS A 94 6.38 9.97 9.75
N LYS A 95 7.12 10.39 10.77
CA LYS A 95 7.41 11.80 11.10
C LYS A 95 8.21 12.56 10.03
N ASN A 96 8.62 11.92 8.93
CA ASN A 96 9.25 12.58 7.78
C ASN A 96 8.26 13.40 6.93
N GLN A 97 6.95 13.21 7.12
CA GLN A 97 5.89 14.05 6.55
C GLN A 97 5.18 14.78 7.71
N PRO A 98 5.79 15.85 8.28
CA PRO A 98 5.35 16.43 9.56
C PRO A 98 3.89 16.91 9.51
N SER A 99 3.49 17.65 8.48
CA SER A 99 2.11 18.15 8.35
C SER A 99 1.06 17.04 8.21
N LEU A 100 1.36 15.95 7.48
CA LEU A 100 0.46 14.79 7.40
C LEU A 100 0.41 14.02 8.70
N TYR A 101 1.55 13.88 9.39
CA TYR A 101 1.65 13.25 10.70
C TYR A 101 0.87 14.05 11.75
N GLU A 102 1.03 15.37 11.79
CA GLU A 102 0.31 16.29 12.68
C GLU A 102 -1.21 16.23 12.42
N ALA A 103 -1.67 16.36 11.17
CA ALA A 103 -3.09 16.24 10.84
C ALA A 103 -3.71 14.89 11.29
N ILE A 104 -2.96 13.79 11.17
CA ILE A 104 -3.38 12.48 11.68
C ILE A 104 -3.40 12.42 13.22
N GLN A 105 -2.42 13.03 13.91
CA GLN A 105 -2.34 13.05 15.37
C GLN A 105 -3.40 13.96 16.02
N GLU A 106 -3.65 15.13 15.43
CA GLU A 106 -4.67 16.09 15.89
C GLU A 106 -6.10 15.58 15.65
N GLY A 107 -6.24 14.49 14.91
CA GLY A 107 -7.53 13.85 14.67
C GLY A 107 -8.43 14.69 13.78
N GLU A 108 -7.85 15.52 12.89
CA GLU A 108 -8.58 16.07 11.76
C GLU A 108 -9.23 14.91 11.02
N ARG A 109 -10.55 14.80 11.17
CA ARG A 109 -11.32 13.77 10.48
C ARG A 109 -11.21 14.06 8.99
N LEU A 110 -10.37 13.29 8.31
CA LEU A 110 -10.44 13.02 6.88
C LEU A 110 -11.85 12.46 6.59
N GLY A 111 -12.81 13.36 6.43
CA GLY A 111 -14.22 13.11 6.75
C GLY A 111 -14.84 12.06 5.85
N GLY A 112 -15.04 10.83 6.36
CA GLY A 112 -15.49 9.69 5.55
C GLY A 112 -14.51 9.22 4.47
N LEU A 113 -13.38 9.91 4.30
CA LEU A 113 -12.37 9.76 3.23
C LEU A 113 -11.00 9.30 3.76
N ALA A 114 -10.91 8.95 5.06
CA ALA A 114 -9.72 8.40 5.71
C ALA A 114 -9.27 7.02 5.17
N PHE A 115 -10.04 6.44 4.26
CA PHE A 115 -9.79 5.14 3.63
C PHE A 115 -9.69 5.32 2.12
N SER A 116 -9.11 4.34 1.43
CA SER A 116 -9.31 4.14 -0.02
C SER A 116 -10.78 4.44 -0.37
N PRO A 117 -11.07 5.29 -1.39
CA PRO A 117 -12.42 5.79 -1.66
C PRO A 117 -13.43 4.65 -1.66
N VAL A 118 -14.31 4.65 -0.66
CA VAL A 118 -15.13 3.47 -0.34
C VAL A 118 -15.96 3.09 -1.55
N ARG A 119 -15.52 2.04 -2.24
CA ARG A 119 -16.26 1.38 -3.31
C ARG A 119 -17.52 0.83 -2.68
N SER A 120 -18.61 1.59 -2.77
CA SER A 120 -19.85 1.22 -2.11
C SER A 120 -20.24 -0.18 -2.58
N VAL A 121 -20.63 -1.07 -1.66
CA VAL A 121 -21.07 -2.43 -2.00
C VAL A 121 -22.26 -2.40 -2.99
N ARG A 122 -22.97 -1.26 -3.08
CA ARG A 122 -23.95 -0.95 -4.13
C ARG A 122 -23.38 -0.93 -5.56
N GLN A 123 -22.17 -0.42 -5.78
CA GLN A 123 -21.55 -0.40 -7.12
C GLN A 123 -21.11 -1.81 -7.57
N GLN A 124 -20.60 -2.64 -6.66
CA GLN A 124 -20.34 -4.06 -6.97
C GLN A 124 -21.65 -4.82 -7.24
N ARG A 125 -22.72 -4.56 -6.47
CA ARG A 125 -24.04 -5.16 -6.69
C ARG A 125 -24.82 -4.59 -7.88
N ALA A 126 -24.43 -3.44 -8.43
CA ALA A 126 -24.98 -2.93 -9.70
C ALA A 126 -24.62 -3.84 -10.89
N MET A 127 -23.57 -4.67 -10.74
CA MET A 127 -23.19 -5.71 -11.68
C MET A 127 -23.60 -7.13 -11.22
N GLY A 128 -24.32 -7.25 -10.09
CA GLY A 128 -24.70 -8.52 -9.46
C GLY A 128 -25.78 -8.37 -8.38
N ALA A 129 -27.01 -8.75 -8.75
CA ALA A 129 -28.28 -8.46 -8.09
C ALA A 129 -28.41 -8.60 -6.55
N LEU A 130 -29.12 -7.61 -5.97
CA LEU A 130 -30.21 -7.69 -4.95
C LEU A 130 -30.08 -8.45 -3.59
N THR A 131 -30.74 -7.83 -2.59
CA THR A 131 -31.23 -8.34 -1.28
C THR A 131 -30.37 -8.21 0.00
N HIS A 132 -31.12 -7.85 1.07
CA HIS A 132 -30.87 -7.66 2.50
C HIS A 132 -29.55 -7.08 3.09
N ALA A 133 -29.79 -6.18 4.06
CA ALA A 133 -28.95 -5.72 5.17
C ALA A 133 -29.76 -6.03 6.48
N PRO A 134 -29.19 -6.07 7.70
CA PRO A 134 -28.32 -5.05 8.31
C PRO A 134 -26.98 -5.65 8.80
N SER A 135 -26.14 -5.06 9.67
CA SER A 135 -26.22 -3.84 10.50
C SER A 135 -24.84 -3.16 10.69
N SER A 136 -24.80 -2.08 11.49
CA SER A 136 -23.59 -1.46 12.05
C SER A 136 -23.78 -1.27 13.58
N PRO A 137 -22.82 -0.75 14.37
CA PRO A 137 -21.39 -0.49 14.11
C PRO A 137 -20.43 -1.06 15.19
N ARG A 138 -19.13 -1.23 14.88
CA ARG A 138 -18.01 -1.08 15.86
C ARG A 138 -16.71 -0.65 15.13
N PRO A 139 -15.99 0.38 15.61
CA PRO A 139 -14.67 0.74 15.08
C PRO A 139 -13.51 0.15 15.90
N VAL A 140 -12.58 -0.54 15.24
CA VAL A 140 -11.30 -1.06 15.77
C VAL A 140 -10.37 -1.21 14.54
N SER A 141 -9.11 -0.77 14.46
CA SER A 141 -8.23 0.06 15.31
C SER A 141 -7.09 0.60 14.43
N MET A 142 -6.59 1.83 14.67
CA MET A 142 -5.32 2.28 14.07
C MET A 142 -4.14 1.78 14.91
N ILE A 143 -3.10 1.26 14.25
CA ILE A 143 -1.82 0.92 14.90
C ILE A 143 -0.80 1.99 14.53
N THR A 144 -0.43 2.83 15.49
CA THR A 144 0.80 3.61 15.40
C THR A 144 1.98 2.69 15.70
N SER A 145 2.91 2.54 14.75
CA SER A 145 4.14 1.79 15.02
C SER A 145 5.05 2.63 15.92
N GLY A 146 5.10 2.25 17.20
CA GLY A 146 6.12 2.75 18.13
C GLY A 146 7.52 2.34 17.64
N MET A 147 8.49 3.24 17.77
CA MET A 147 9.86 3.00 17.37
C MET A 147 10.52 1.90 18.22
N CYS A 148 11.34 1.08 17.56
CA CYS A 148 12.52 0.42 18.11
C CYS A 148 13.67 0.69 17.14
#